data_AF-A0A380BZ81-F1
#
_entry.id   AF-A0A380BZ81-F1
#
_cell.length_a   1.000
_cell.length_b   1.000
_cell.length_c   1.000
_cell.angle_alpha   90.00
_cell.angle_beta   90.00
_cell.angle_gamma   90.00
#
_symmetry.space_group_name_H-M   'P 1'
#
loop_
_entity.id
_entity.type
_entity.pdbx_description
1 polymer ?
#
loop_
_entity_poly.entity_id
_entity_poly.type
_entity_poly.pdbx_seq_one_letter_code
_entity_poly.pdbx_strand_id
1 'polypeptide(L)'
;MLTKKNQEKLKVLKQTLQTEIDAVSMIYHLSFDDDGNVTSLLRRYRLVKNDKNFKWIGAVHEYLAVSGILYDNDIAVSHLPVSHDRQRNLNIYQKRINAGEILSSRDIFYYANELVDHCKFEDAIHYYEAFLASNLGWIEDNIRACLKLADCYAQLNQKEKMIAATLSTFTYDTPRPEACCILGYYFMEKHKNHEAIYWYKQALQYKNNDLMSFQNTSFSTWLPHLQLCVLYDRFKQFHKAYDHNECARKYKPKDPIILENKEYFDRFLENKGRNAENV
;
A
#
# COMPACT_ATOMS: atom_id res chain seq x y z
N MET A 1 -15.49 10.47 6.85
CA MET A 1 -15.61 11.21 8.12
C MET A 1 -14.44 12.16 8.28
N LEU A 2 -14.68 13.39 8.77
CA LEU A 2 -13.62 14.33 9.17
C LEU A 2 -13.56 14.38 10.70
N THR A 3 -12.37 14.24 11.27
CA THR A 3 -12.13 14.43 12.71
C THR A 3 -12.30 15.90 13.09
N LYS A 4 -12.51 16.22 14.38
CA LYS A 4 -12.60 17.61 14.86
C LYS A 4 -11.38 18.44 14.43
N LYS A 5 -10.18 17.88 14.54
CA LYS A 5 -8.93 18.52 14.07
C LYS A 5 -8.98 18.87 12.58
N ASN A 6 -9.43 17.93 11.74
CA ASN A 6 -9.54 18.15 10.29
C ASN A 6 -10.70 19.11 9.93
N GLN A 7 -11.76 19.17 10.73
CA GLN A 7 -12.82 20.17 10.58
C GLN A 7 -12.31 21.59 10.83
N GLU A 8 -11.51 21.81 11.88
CA GLU A 8 -10.89 23.11 12.14
C GLU A 8 -9.92 23.51 11.04
N LYS A 9 -9.07 22.59 10.57
CA LYS A 9 -8.22 22.84 9.39
C LYS A 9 -9.04 23.23 8.16
N LEU A 10 -10.18 22.56 7.91
CA LEU A 10 -11.05 22.89 6.79
C LEU A 10 -11.68 24.29 6.93
N LYS A 11 -12.06 24.71 8.15
CA LYS A 11 -12.56 26.06 8.40
C LYS A 11 -11.49 27.11 8.09
N VAL A 12 -10.27 26.91 8.59
CA VAL A 12 -9.12 27.78 8.31
C VAL A 12 -8.85 27.85 6.81
N LEU A 13 -8.76 26.69 6.15
CA LEU A 13 -8.54 26.61 4.70
C LEU A 13 -9.58 27.43 3.94
N LYS A 14 -10.87 27.32 4.27
CA LYS A 14 -11.93 28.09 3.59
C LYS A 14 -11.78 29.61 3.74
N GLN A 15 -11.14 30.08 4.81
CA GLN A 15 -10.89 31.51 5.06
C GLN A 15 -9.63 32.01 4.36
N THR A 16 -8.65 31.12 4.12
CA THR A 16 -7.33 31.47 3.56
C THR A 16 -7.11 31.02 2.13
N LEU A 17 -8.06 30.26 1.55
CA LEU A 17 -7.92 29.71 0.20
C LEU A 17 -7.88 30.83 -0.83
N GLN A 18 -6.81 30.86 -1.61
CA GLN A 18 -6.64 31.80 -2.70
C GLN A 18 -7.68 31.56 -3.79
N THR A 19 -8.22 32.63 -4.36
CA THR A 19 -9.31 32.57 -5.33
C THR A 19 -8.87 31.97 -6.67
N GLU A 20 -7.59 31.97 -7.00
CA GLU A 20 -7.05 31.31 -8.19
C GLU A 20 -7.08 29.78 -8.10
N ILE A 21 -7.12 29.17 -6.91
CA ILE A 21 -7.09 27.71 -6.74
C ILE A 21 -8.40 27.09 -7.25
N ASP A 22 -8.30 26.19 -8.22
CA ASP A 22 -9.43 25.56 -8.89
C ASP A 22 -9.90 24.27 -8.20
N ALA A 23 -8.96 23.52 -7.60
CA ALA A 23 -9.26 22.30 -6.87
C ALA A 23 -8.26 22.05 -5.73
N VAL A 24 -8.75 21.55 -4.60
CA VAL A 24 -7.94 21.16 -3.46
C VAL A 24 -7.99 19.66 -3.25
N SER A 25 -6.81 19.04 -3.29
CA SER A 25 -6.63 17.65 -2.91
C SER A 25 -6.48 17.52 -1.40
N MET A 26 -7.03 16.45 -0.84
CA MET A 26 -6.95 16.11 0.58
C MET A 26 -6.53 14.64 0.73
N ILE A 27 -5.92 14.32 1.87
CA ILE A 27 -5.58 12.94 2.23
C ILE A 27 -6.87 12.15 2.42
N TYR A 28 -6.92 10.95 1.85
CA TYR A 28 -8.02 10.02 1.97
C TYR A 28 -7.54 8.73 2.61
N HIS A 29 -7.88 8.52 3.88
CA HIS A 29 -7.58 7.27 4.58
C HIS A 29 -8.57 6.20 4.12
N LEU A 30 -8.05 5.12 3.57
CA LEU A 30 -8.84 4.04 2.97
C LEU A 30 -9.07 2.88 3.94
N SER A 31 -8.03 2.51 4.70
CA SER A 31 -8.08 1.41 5.67
C SER A 31 -7.32 1.75 6.94
N PHE A 32 -7.71 1.06 8.00
CA PHE A 32 -7.13 1.17 9.32
C PHE A 32 -6.76 -0.22 9.83
N ASP A 33 -5.81 -0.32 10.75
CA ASP A 33 -5.59 -1.54 11.52
C ASP A 33 -6.47 -1.60 12.79
N ASP A 34 -6.36 -2.68 13.54
CA ASP A 34 -7.11 -2.91 14.78
C ASP A 34 -6.81 -1.88 15.89
N ASP A 35 -5.66 -1.20 15.81
CA ASP A 35 -5.28 -0.11 16.71
C ASP A 35 -5.78 1.27 16.20
N GLY A 36 -6.44 1.31 15.04
CA GLY A 36 -6.97 2.53 14.42
C GLY A 36 -5.93 3.35 13.65
N ASN A 37 -4.74 2.81 13.41
CA ASN A 37 -3.71 3.46 12.59
C ASN A 37 -4.02 3.32 11.11
N VAL A 38 -3.71 4.35 10.32
CA VAL A 38 -3.92 4.33 8.87
C VAL A 38 -2.94 3.36 8.21
N THR A 39 -3.47 2.33 7.56
CA THR A 39 -2.67 1.32 6.84
C THR A 39 -2.62 1.60 5.35
N SER A 40 -3.64 2.25 4.80
CA SER A 40 -3.59 2.74 3.42
C SER A 40 -4.24 4.10 3.22
N LEU A 41 -3.62 4.88 2.33
CA LEU A 41 -4.05 6.23 1.99
C LEU A 41 -3.72 6.57 0.54
N LEU A 42 -4.40 7.59 0.04
CA LEU A 42 -4.11 8.29 -1.22
C LEU A 42 -4.65 9.71 -1.13
N ARG A 43 -4.49 10.53 -2.16
CA ARG A 43 -5.13 11.86 -2.22
C ARG A 43 -6.28 11.90 -3.20
N ARG A 44 -7.33 12.66 -2.85
CA ARG A 44 -8.47 12.93 -3.75
C ARG A 44 -8.82 14.40 -3.70
N TYR A 45 -9.31 14.92 -4.82
CA TYR A 45 -9.94 16.24 -4.84
C TYR A 45 -11.24 16.20 -4.05
N ARG A 46 -11.33 17.05 -3.03
CA ARG A 46 -12.45 17.11 -2.08
C ARG A 46 -13.12 18.48 -1.99
N LEU A 47 -12.46 19.51 -2.50
CA LEU A 47 -13.01 20.83 -2.68
C LEU A 47 -12.65 21.28 -4.10
N VAL A 48 -13.65 21.72 -4.87
CA VAL A 48 -13.46 22.16 -6.25
C VAL A 48 -14.33 23.38 -6.52
N LYS A 49 -13.89 24.23 -7.45
CA LYS A 49 -14.75 25.30 -7.95
C LYS A 49 -15.92 24.74 -8.74
N ASN A 50 -17.07 25.40 -8.62
CA ASN A 50 -18.30 25.03 -9.31
C ASN A 50 -18.33 25.51 -10.77
N ASP A 51 -17.62 26.59 -11.11
CA ASP A 51 -17.59 27.21 -12.44
C ASP A 51 -16.71 26.48 -13.46
N LYS A 52 -15.93 25.49 -13.04
CA LYS A 52 -15.02 24.70 -13.90
C LYS A 52 -15.66 23.51 -14.59
N ASN A 53 -16.93 23.19 -14.32
CA ASN A 53 -17.69 22.11 -14.96
C ASN A 53 -17.00 20.73 -14.95
N PHE A 54 -16.21 20.42 -13.91
CA PHE A 54 -15.55 19.12 -13.76
C PHE A 54 -16.54 17.94 -13.82
N LYS A 55 -16.10 16.80 -14.37
CA LYS A 55 -16.95 15.63 -14.61
C LYS A 55 -16.44 14.41 -13.86
N TRP A 56 -17.37 13.65 -13.30
CA TRP A 56 -17.10 12.31 -12.79
C TRP A 56 -16.96 11.34 -13.96
N ILE A 57 -15.91 10.54 -13.94
CA ILE A 57 -15.57 9.57 -14.98
C ILE A 57 -15.34 8.20 -14.33
N GLY A 58 -15.88 7.14 -14.95
CA GLY A 58 -15.80 5.75 -14.49
C GLY A 58 -17.18 5.16 -14.16
N ALA A 59 -17.31 3.83 -14.15
CA ALA A 59 -18.59 3.18 -13.81
C ALA A 59 -18.71 2.75 -12.34
N VAL A 60 -17.57 2.49 -11.69
CA VAL A 60 -17.51 2.04 -10.29
C VAL A 60 -16.50 2.89 -9.52
N HIS A 61 -15.24 2.88 -9.97
CA HIS A 61 -14.17 3.65 -9.34
C HIS A 61 -14.04 5.03 -9.97
N GLU A 62 -15.10 5.80 -9.79
CA GLU A 62 -15.22 7.15 -10.32
C GLU A 62 -14.11 8.07 -9.78
N TYR A 63 -13.63 8.93 -10.67
CA TYR A 63 -12.76 10.05 -10.30
C TYR A 63 -13.32 11.33 -10.91
N LEU A 64 -13.05 12.45 -10.24
CA LEU A 64 -13.37 13.76 -10.77
C LEU A 64 -12.22 14.21 -11.67
N ALA A 65 -12.49 14.39 -12.97
CA ALA A 65 -11.51 14.91 -13.93
C ALA A 65 -11.33 16.41 -13.68
N VAL A 66 -10.36 16.75 -12.83
CA VAL A 66 -10.02 18.13 -12.49
C VAL A 66 -8.83 18.64 -13.31
N SER A 67 -8.77 19.95 -13.51
CA SER A 67 -7.70 20.64 -14.22
C SER A 67 -7.58 22.08 -13.71
N GLY A 68 -6.47 22.74 -14.01
CA GLY A 68 -6.22 24.15 -13.63
C GLY A 68 -5.23 24.27 -12.48
N ILE A 69 -5.44 25.24 -11.59
CA ILE A 69 -4.55 25.47 -10.44
C ILE A 69 -4.95 24.53 -9.31
N LEU A 70 -4.14 23.50 -9.09
CA LEU A 70 -4.38 22.44 -8.11
C LEU A 70 -3.58 22.73 -6.85
N TYR A 71 -4.20 22.51 -5.68
CA TYR A 71 -3.57 22.75 -4.39
C TYR A 71 -3.65 21.53 -3.48
N ASP A 72 -2.53 21.17 -2.88
CA ASP A 72 -2.44 20.04 -1.97
C ASP A 72 -2.52 20.50 -0.51
N ASN A 73 -3.54 20.01 0.20
CA ASN A 73 -3.73 20.31 1.62
C ASN A 73 -3.62 19.07 2.53
N ASP A 74 -3.17 19.25 3.77
CA ASP A 74 -2.93 18.16 4.72
C ASP A 74 -4.17 17.74 5.56
N ILE A 75 -5.35 18.26 5.22
CA ILE A 75 -6.63 17.75 5.75
C ILE A 75 -6.81 16.29 5.34
N ALA A 76 -7.23 15.46 6.30
CA ALA A 76 -7.57 14.07 6.05
C ALA A 76 -9.06 13.77 6.19
N VAL A 77 -9.57 12.97 5.24
CA VAL A 77 -10.93 12.43 5.20
C VAL A 77 -10.85 10.91 5.30
N SER A 78 -11.51 10.32 6.30
CA SER A 78 -11.52 8.86 6.48
C SER A 78 -12.68 8.19 5.75
N HIS A 79 -12.40 7.11 5.02
CA HIS A 79 -13.41 6.18 4.52
C HIS A 79 -13.90 5.29 5.66
N LEU A 80 -15.20 5.32 5.94
CA LEU A 80 -15.84 4.47 6.96
C LEU A 80 -17.15 3.93 6.33
N PRO A 81 -17.06 2.89 5.48
CA PRO A 81 -18.23 2.35 4.81
C PRO A 81 -19.17 1.71 5.84
N VAL A 82 -20.48 1.98 5.71
CA VAL A 82 -21.52 1.42 6.60
C VAL A 82 -21.86 -0.02 6.19
N SER A 83 -21.79 -0.31 4.89
CA SER A 83 -21.95 -1.64 4.33
C SER A 83 -21.10 -1.77 3.06
N HIS A 84 -20.74 -3.00 2.72
CA HIS A 84 -20.01 -3.32 1.50
C HIS A 84 -20.73 -4.46 0.79
N ASP A 85 -21.37 -4.15 -0.33
CA ASP A 85 -21.86 -5.19 -1.24
C ASP A 85 -20.68 -5.62 -2.12
N ARG A 86 -20.08 -6.75 -1.74
CA ARG A 86 -18.92 -7.33 -2.42
C ARG A 86 -19.21 -7.62 -3.90
N GLN A 87 -20.45 -7.95 -4.26
CA GLN A 87 -20.80 -8.45 -5.59
C GLN A 87 -21.23 -7.33 -6.56
N ARG A 88 -21.70 -6.18 -6.02
CA ARG A 88 -22.23 -5.06 -6.82
C ARG A 88 -21.29 -4.62 -7.94
N ASN A 89 -20.04 -4.35 -7.61
CA ASN A 89 -19.08 -3.77 -8.54
C ASN A 89 -18.71 -4.75 -9.66
N LEU A 90 -18.41 -6.00 -9.29
CA LEU A 90 -18.15 -7.07 -10.24
C LEU A 90 -19.33 -7.27 -11.21
N ASN A 91 -20.57 -7.23 -10.70
CA ASN A 91 -21.77 -7.34 -11.53
C ASN A 91 -21.95 -6.17 -12.51
N ILE A 92 -21.58 -4.94 -12.12
CA ILE A 92 -21.63 -3.78 -13.01
C ILE A 92 -20.69 -3.99 -14.19
N TYR A 93 -19.43 -4.35 -13.95
CA TYR A 93 -18.48 -4.60 -15.03
C TYR A 93 -18.89 -5.76 -15.92
N GLN A 94 -19.34 -6.89 -15.34
CA GLN A 94 -19.74 -8.05 -16.13
C GLN A 94 -20.92 -7.74 -17.06
N LYS A 95 -21.89 -6.95 -16.60
CA LYS A 95 -23.01 -6.50 -17.44
C LYS A 95 -22.54 -5.66 -18.62
N ARG A 96 -21.62 -4.72 -18.39
CA ARG A 96 -21.04 -3.88 -19.45
C ARG A 96 -20.27 -4.70 -20.49
N ILE A 97 -19.43 -5.64 -20.03
CA ILE A 97 -18.70 -6.56 -20.91
C ILE A 97 -19.66 -7.43 -21.73
N ASN A 98 -20.69 -8.00 -21.09
CA ASN A 98 -21.68 -8.83 -21.78
C ASN A 98 -22.55 -8.05 -22.78
N ALA A 99 -22.68 -6.73 -22.61
CA ALA A 99 -23.32 -5.84 -23.57
C ALA A 99 -22.41 -5.44 -24.75
N GLY A 100 -21.16 -5.93 -24.78
CA GLY A 100 -20.18 -5.61 -25.82
C GLY A 100 -19.49 -4.25 -25.64
N GLU A 101 -19.59 -3.62 -24.47
CA GLU A 101 -18.90 -2.37 -24.21
C GLU A 101 -17.39 -2.57 -24.13
N ILE A 102 -16.64 -1.65 -24.75
CA ILE A 102 -15.19 -1.56 -24.58
C ILE A 102 -14.89 -0.79 -23.30
N LEU A 103 -14.26 -1.46 -22.34
CA LEU A 103 -13.85 -0.83 -21.08
C LEU A 103 -12.65 0.10 -21.31
N SER A 104 -12.62 1.23 -20.59
CA SER A 104 -11.44 2.09 -20.51
C SER A 104 -10.28 1.36 -19.81
N SER A 105 -9.02 1.75 -20.03
CA SER A 105 -7.87 1.15 -19.31
C SER A 105 -8.06 1.20 -17.79
N ARG A 106 -8.65 2.28 -17.27
CA ARG A 106 -8.97 2.41 -15.84
C ARG A 106 -10.02 1.39 -15.41
N ASP A 107 -11.11 1.24 -16.16
CA ASP A 107 -12.14 0.24 -15.86
C ASP A 107 -11.58 -1.18 -15.95
N ILE A 108 -10.68 -1.48 -16.91
CA ILE A 108 -9.97 -2.77 -17.00
C ILE A 108 -9.18 -3.05 -15.72
N PHE A 109 -8.36 -2.09 -15.27
CA PHE A 109 -7.57 -2.24 -14.05
C PHE A 109 -8.46 -2.49 -12.82
N TYR A 110 -9.55 -1.75 -12.67
CA TYR A 110 -10.44 -1.94 -11.53
C TYR A 110 -11.30 -3.19 -11.63
N TYR A 111 -11.71 -3.60 -12.82
CA TYR A 111 -12.35 -4.89 -13.01
C TYR A 111 -11.42 -6.04 -12.61
N ALA A 112 -10.14 -5.97 -12.97
CA ALA A 112 -9.14 -6.93 -12.49
C ALA A 112 -9.03 -6.94 -10.96
N ASN A 113 -9.06 -5.77 -10.29
CA ASN A 113 -9.10 -5.71 -8.83
C ASN A 113 -10.34 -6.43 -8.26
N GLU A 114 -11.52 -6.21 -8.84
CA GLU A 114 -12.75 -6.91 -8.43
C GLU A 114 -12.63 -8.43 -8.62
N LEU A 115 -11.98 -8.89 -9.69
CA LEU A 115 -11.72 -10.32 -9.92
C LEU A 115 -10.79 -10.91 -8.84
N VAL A 116 -9.72 -10.20 -8.47
CA VAL A 116 -8.84 -10.59 -7.34
C VAL A 116 -9.62 -10.68 -6.04
N ASP A 117 -10.46 -9.69 -5.75
CA ASP A 117 -11.29 -9.65 -4.54
C ASP A 117 -12.33 -10.78 -4.51
N HIS A 118 -12.58 -11.46 -5.64
CA HIS A 118 -13.42 -12.65 -5.75
C HIS A 118 -12.62 -13.95 -6.02
N CYS A 119 -11.30 -13.92 -5.82
CA CYS A 119 -10.40 -15.05 -6.01
C CYS A 119 -10.40 -15.65 -7.43
N LYS A 120 -10.75 -14.85 -8.46
CA LYS A 120 -10.70 -15.23 -9.87
C LYS A 120 -9.35 -14.85 -10.47
N PHE A 121 -8.29 -15.52 -10.01
CA PHE A 121 -6.91 -15.08 -10.25
C PHE A 121 -6.49 -15.19 -11.71
N GLU A 122 -6.88 -16.25 -12.42
CA GLU A 122 -6.57 -16.45 -13.83
C GLU A 122 -7.20 -15.37 -14.71
N ASP A 123 -8.48 -15.05 -14.46
CA ASP A 123 -9.17 -13.97 -15.16
C ASP A 123 -8.52 -12.62 -14.83
N ALA A 124 -8.21 -12.37 -13.55
CA ALA A 124 -7.54 -11.15 -13.13
C ALA A 124 -6.19 -10.95 -13.83
N ILE A 125 -5.40 -12.02 -13.97
CA ILE A 125 -4.12 -11.99 -14.69
C ILE A 125 -4.32 -11.52 -16.13
N HIS A 126 -5.30 -12.10 -16.84
CA HIS A 126 -5.60 -11.71 -18.23
C HIS A 126 -5.88 -10.20 -18.35
N TYR A 127 -6.71 -9.65 -17.45
CA TYR A 127 -7.07 -8.24 -17.50
C TYR A 127 -5.95 -7.29 -17.05
N TYR A 128 -5.12 -7.68 -16.08
CA TYR A 128 -3.94 -6.88 -15.73
C TYR A 128 -2.89 -6.88 -16.84
N GLU A 129 -2.66 -8.00 -17.50
CA GLU A 129 -1.74 -8.08 -18.65
C GLU A 129 -2.24 -7.22 -19.80
N ALA A 130 -3.54 -7.27 -20.10
CA ALA A 130 -4.16 -6.39 -21.10
C ALA A 130 -4.04 -4.90 -20.72
N PHE A 131 -4.24 -4.56 -19.44
CA PHE A 131 -4.05 -3.20 -18.94
C PHE A 131 -2.62 -2.70 -19.14
N LEU A 132 -1.62 -3.49 -18.72
CA LEU A 132 -0.20 -3.14 -18.86
C LEU A 132 0.22 -3.03 -20.33
N ALA A 133 -0.22 -3.98 -21.17
CA ALA A 133 0.05 -3.97 -22.60
C ALA A 133 -0.54 -2.75 -23.33
N SER A 134 -1.60 -2.15 -22.79
CA SER A 134 -2.19 -0.94 -23.38
C SER A 134 -1.25 0.26 -23.36
N ASN A 135 -0.30 0.34 -22.41
CA ASN A 135 0.56 1.51 -22.17
C ASN A 135 -0.19 2.83 -21.93
N LEU A 136 -1.49 2.77 -21.62
CA LEU A 136 -2.34 3.93 -21.34
C LEU A 136 -2.55 4.16 -19.83
N GLY A 137 -2.04 3.25 -18.99
CA GLY A 137 -2.13 3.33 -17.55
C GLY A 137 -1.21 4.40 -16.95
N TRP A 138 -1.64 4.99 -15.85
CA TRP A 138 -0.82 5.93 -15.08
C TRP A 138 0.29 5.16 -14.38
N ILE A 139 1.45 5.79 -14.17
CA ILE A 139 2.62 5.14 -13.54
C ILE A 139 2.23 4.39 -12.26
N GLU A 140 1.47 5.03 -11.38
CA GLU A 140 1.01 4.42 -10.12
C GLU A 140 0.05 3.24 -10.32
N ASP A 141 -0.85 3.30 -11.30
CA ASP A 141 -1.75 2.19 -11.59
C ASP A 141 -0.99 1.02 -12.26
N ASN A 142 0.04 1.30 -13.07
CA ASN A 142 0.91 0.28 -13.66
C ASN A 142 1.71 -0.46 -12.59
N ILE A 143 2.35 0.26 -11.66
CA ILE A 143 3.06 -0.34 -10.52
C ILE A 143 2.12 -1.23 -9.71
N ARG A 144 0.90 -0.74 -9.41
CA ARG A 144 -0.10 -1.52 -8.67
C ARG A 144 -0.58 -2.75 -9.44
N ALA A 145 -0.76 -2.65 -10.76
CA ALA A 145 -1.10 -3.80 -11.58
C ALA A 145 0.00 -4.86 -11.57
N CYS A 146 1.28 -4.47 -11.64
CA CYS A 146 2.40 -5.40 -11.51
C CYS A 146 2.43 -6.09 -10.14
N LEU A 147 2.21 -5.36 -9.05
CA LEU A 147 2.14 -5.93 -7.70
C LEU A 147 0.94 -6.88 -7.54
N LYS A 148 -0.23 -6.50 -8.09
CA LYS A 148 -1.42 -7.37 -8.08
C LYS A 148 -1.25 -8.62 -8.93
N LEU A 149 -0.56 -8.52 -10.08
CA LEU A 149 -0.15 -9.70 -10.84
C LEU A 149 0.77 -10.60 -10.03
N ALA A 150 1.73 -10.03 -9.30
CA ALA A 150 2.59 -10.81 -8.42
C ALA A 150 1.76 -11.55 -7.35
N ASP A 151 0.79 -10.88 -6.73
CA ASP A 151 -0.14 -11.51 -5.78
C ASP A 151 -0.92 -12.67 -6.44
N CYS A 152 -1.50 -12.47 -7.62
CA CYS A 152 -2.21 -13.53 -8.35
C CYS A 152 -1.30 -14.73 -8.63
N TYR A 153 -0.09 -14.48 -9.13
CA TYR A 153 0.88 -15.53 -9.39
C TYR A 153 1.32 -16.26 -8.12
N ALA A 154 1.42 -15.57 -6.98
CA ALA A 154 1.68 -16.17 -5.68
C ALA A 154 0.53 -17.12 -5.27
N GLN A 155 -0.73 -16.69 -5.40
CA GLN A 155 -1.91 -17.51 -5.10
C GLN A 155 -1.99 -18.78 -5.96
N LEU A 156 -1.51 -18.70 -7.20
CA LEU A 156 -1.42 -19.84 -8.12
C LEU A 156 -0.12 -20.64 -8.00
N ASN A 157 0.71 -20.38 -6.97
CA ASN A 157 2.01 -21.02 -6.74
C ASN A 157 3.03 -20.87 -7.89
N GLN A 158 2.88 -19.84 -8.75
CA GLN A 158 3.77 -19.55 -9.87
C GLN A 158 4.89 -18.58 -9.46
N LYS A 159 5.80 -19.06 -8.60
CA LYS A 159 6.83 -18.22 -7.94
C LYS A 159 7.73 -17.44 -8.91
N GLU A 160 8.11 -18.01 -10.05
CA GLU A 160 8.96 -17.32 -11.03
C GLU A 160 8.24 -16.14 -11.68
N LYS A 161 6.96 -16.31 -12.02
CA LYS A 161 6.14 -15.23 -12.58
C LYS A 161 5.81 -14.16 -11.56
N MET A 162 5.59 -14.54 -10.30
CA MET A 162 5.46 -13.59 -9.19
C MET A 162 6.67 -12.64 -9.12
N ILE A 163 7.88 -13.19 -9.21
CA ILE A 163 9.12 -12.38 -9.22
C ILE A 163 9.24 -11.53 -10.48
N ALA A 164 8.96 -12.08 -11.67
CA ALA A 164 8.99 -11.31 -12.91
C ALA A 164 8.02 -10.12 -12.87
N ALA A 165 6.78 -10.33 -12.39
CA ALA A 165 5.80 -9.28 -12.21
C ALA A 165 6.25 -8.23 -11.18
N THR A 166 6.84 -8.67 -10.06
CA THR A 166 7.39 -7.77 -9.03
C THR A 166 8.50 -6.88 -9.59
N LEU A 167 9.46 -7.46 -10.32
CA LEU A 167 10.59 -6.73 -10.91
C LEU A 167 10.15 -5.77 -12.02
N SER A 168 9.04 -6.05 -12.70
CA SER A 168 8.48 -5.15 -13.72
C SER A 168 8.08 -3.80 -13.13
N THR A 169 7.82 -3.70 -11.83
CA THR A 169 7.58 -2.40 -11.17
C THR A 169 8.74 -1.42 -11.35
N PHE A 170 9.98 -1.92 -11.48
CA PHE A 170 11.20 -1.11 -11.56
C PHE A 170 11.38 -0.41 -12.91
N THR A 171 10.59 -0.79 -13.93
CA THR A 171 10.58 -0.07 -15.21
C THR A 171 9.75 1.22 -15.15
N TYR A 172 8.96 1.40 -14.10
CA TYR A 172 8.07 2.54 -13.93
C TYR A 172 8.60 3.56 -12.92
N ASP A 173 9.24 3.11 -11.84
CA ASP A 173 9.85 3.98 -10.82
C ASP A 173 10.89 3.20 -9.98
N THR A 174 11.57 3.92 -9.09
CA THR A 174 12.38 3.39 -8.00
C THR A 174 11.64 2.33 -7.17
N PRO A 175 12.36 1.32 -6.63
CA PRO A 175 11.74 0.21 -5.90
C PRO A 175 10.82 0.66 -4.76
N ARG A 176 9.53 0.35 -4.89
CA ARG A 176 8.55 0.58 -3.84
C ARG A 176 8.73 -0.41 -2.67
N PRO A 177 8.37 -0.03 -1.42
CA PRO A 177 8.50 -0.91 -0.26
C PRO A 177 7.81 -2.26 -0.42
N GLU A 178 6.65 -2.30 -1.07
CA GLU A 178 5.89 -3.51 -1.39
C GLU A 178 6.74 -4.50 -2.20
N ALA A 179 7.32 -4.04 -3.32
CA ALA A 179 8.16 -4.86 -4.18
C ALA A 179 9.40 -5.37 -3.43
N CYS A 180 10.05 -4.50 -2.67
CA CYS A 180 11.19 -4.85 -1.83
C CYS A 180 10.84 -5.94 -0.80
N CYS A 181 9.68 -5.87 -0.15
CA CYS A 181 9.28 -6.89 0.81
C CYS A 181 8.90 -8.22 0.15
N ILE A 182 8.27 -8.21 -1.03
CA ILE A 182 7.99 -9.43 -1.80
C ILE A 182 9.31 -10.13 -2.17
N LEU A 183 10.29 -9.38 -2.65
CA LEU A 183 11.64 -9.90 -2.94
C LEU A 183 12.33 -10.41 -1.67
N GLY A 184 12.25 -9.65 -0.58
CA GLY A 184 12.79 -10.05 0.73
C GLY A 184 12.21 -11.38 1.20
N TYR A 185 10.90 -11.55 1.10
CA TYR A 185 10.20 -12.79 1.46
C TYR A 185 10.65 -13.96 0.56
N TYR A 186 10.72 -13.74 -0.75
CA TYR A 186 11.18 -14.76 -1.69
C TYR A 186 12.60 -15.27 -1.40
N PHE A 187 13.55 -14.39 -1.06
CA PHE A 187 14.89 -14.81 -0.66
C PHE A 187 14.91 -15.47 0.71
N MET A 188 14.09 -15.00 1.65
CA MET A 188 13.96 -15.59 2.98
C MET A 188 13.46 -17.04 2.93
N GLU A 189 12.46 -17.33 2.07
CA GLU A 189 11.93 -18.67 1.80
C GLU A 189 12.99 -19.62 1.19
N LYS A 190 13.96 -19.07 0.45
CA LYS A 190 15.07 -19.82 -0.12
C LYS A 190 16.26 -19.96 0.84
N HIS A 191 16.11 -19.57 2.10
CA HIS A 191 17.18 -19.49 3.10
C HIS A 191 18.36 -18.58 2.68
N LYS A 192 18.16 -17.71 1.69
CA LYS A 192 19.12 -16.71 1.23
C LYS A 192 19.02 -15.46 2.10
N ASN A 193 19.41 -15.61 3.37
CA ASN A 193 19.14 -14.63 4.41
C ASN A 193 19.85 -13.29 4.17
N HIS A 194 21.04 -13.27 3.55
CA HIS A 194 21.76 -12.03 3.25
C HIS A 194 21.02 -11.18 2.21
N GLU A 195 20.53 -11.80 1.15
CA GLU A 195 19.74 -11.17 0.10
C GLU A 195 18.38 -10.70 0.64
N ALA A 196 17.74 -11.50 1.51
CA ALA A 196 16.50 -11.10 2.19
C ALA A 196 16.71 -9.83 3.03
N ILE A 197 17.78 -9.77 3.83
CA ILE A 197 18.13 -8.58 4.64
C ILE A 197 18.32 -7.36 3.74
N TYR A 198 19.02 -7.52 2.60
CA TYR A 198 19.24 -6.42 1.66
C TYR A 198 17.91 -5.81 1.22
N TRP A 199 16.98 -6.63 0.75
CA TRP A 199 15.69 -6.16 0.22
C TRP A 199 14.79 -5.55 1.30
N TYR A 200 14.70 -6.15 2.49
CA TYR A 200 13.95 -5.52 3.59
C TYR A 200 14.55 -4.19 4.04
N LYS A 201 15.88 -4.02 3.99
CA LYS A 201 16.51 -2.71 4.25
C LYS A 201 16.17 -1.69 3.16
N GLN A 202 16.08 -2.10 1.90
CA GLN A 202 15.66 -1.19 0.81
C GLN A 202 14.24 -0.65 1.07
N ALA A 203 13.32 -1.51 1.53
CA ALA A 203 11.95 -1.08 1.88
C ALA A 203 11.92 0.04 2.94
N LEU A 204 12.85 0.02 3.90
CA LEU A 204 12.98 1.04 4.95
C LEU A 204 13.72 2.32 4.51
N GLN A 205 14.47 2.27 3.41
CA GLN A 205 15.18 3.43 2.86
C GLN A 205 14.30 4.29 1.96
N TYR A 206 13.16 3.76 1.54
CA TYR A 206 12.23 4.46 0.65
C TYR A 206 11.71 5.75 1.30
N LYS A 207 11.93 6.86 0.61
CA LYS A 207 11.40 8.18 0.97
C LYS A 207 10.37 8.57 -0.07
N ASN A 208 9.09 8.49 0.27
CA ASN A 208 8.07 8.95 -0.66
C ASN A 208 7.97 10.48 -0.60
N ASN A 209 8.24 11.13 -1.74
CA ASN A 209 8.04 12.56 -1.88
C ASN A 209 6.66 12.89 -2.48
N ASP A 210 5.90 11.88 -2.94
CA ASP A 210 4.59 12.06 -3.57
C ASP A 210 3.47 11.35 -2.81
N LEU A 211 2.68 12.14 -2.08
CA LEU A 211 1.51 11.69 -1.34
C LEU A 211 0.28 11.42 -2.24
N MET A 212 0.36 11.66 -3.56
CA MET A 212 -0.73 11.33 -4.49
C MET A 212 -0.92 9.83 -4.67
N SER A 213 0.17 9.08 -4.60
CA SER A 213 0.22 7.63 -4.76
C SER A 213 -0.57 6.88 -3.67
N PHE A 214 -1.16 5.73 -4.03
CA PHE A 214 -1.66 4.79 -3.04
C PHE A 214 -0.48 4.20 -2.27
N GLN A 215 -0.57 4.16 -0.95
CA GLN A 215 0.51 3.63 -0.10
C GLN A 215 -0.04 2.60 0.87
N ASN A 216 0.59 1.43 0.97
CA ASN A 216 0.43 0.55 2.13
C ASN A 216 1.61 0.74 3.08
N THR A 217 1.38 1.48 4.17
CA THR A 217 2.42 1.92 5.09
C THR A 217 3.08 0.77 5.83
N SER A 218 2.45 -0.40 5.90
CA SER A 218 2.99 -1.59 6.58
C SER A 218 4.34 -1.99 5.99
N PHE A 219 4.48 -1.89 4.66
CA PHE A 219 5.67 -2.30 3.91
C PHE A 219 6.88 -1.38 4.11
N SER A 220 6.70 -0.19 4.68
CA SER A 220 7.79 0.74 5.02
C SER A 220 7.90 1.02 6.51
N THR A 221 7.15 0.28 7.35
CA THR A 221 7.12 0.48 8.81
C THR A 221 7.40 -0.82 9.54
N TRP A 222 6.38 -1.48 10.10
CA TRP A 222 6.55 -2.63 10.98
C TRP A 222 6.96 -3.91 10.23
N LEU A 223 6.46 -4.13 9.01
CA LEU A 223 6.66 -5.41 8.32
C LEU A 223 8.14 -5.69 8.00
N PRO A 224 8.92 -4.78 7.38
CA PRO A 224 10.34 -5.03 7.14
C PRO A 224 11.13 -5.18 8.44
N HIS A 225 10.77 -4.40 9.47
CA HIS A 225 11.41 -4.50 10.78
C HIS A 225 11.18 -5.86 11.44
N LEU A 226 9.96 -6.39 11.39
CA LEU A 226 9.65 -7.70 11.93
C LEU A 226 10.42 -8.81 11.20
N GLN A 227 10.54 -8.74 9.87
CA GLN A 227 11.30 -9.72 9.10
C GLN A 227 12.81 -9.60 9.33
N LEU A 228 13.33 -8.38 9.46
CA LEU A 228 14.74 -8.14 9.81
C LEU A 228 15.07 -8.68 11.21
N CYS A 229 14.15 -8.55 12.17
CA CYS A 229 14.30 -9.16 13.50
C CYS A 229 14.57 -10.66 13.39
N VAL A 230 13.71 -11.40 12.67
CA VAL A 230 13.87 -12.84 12.43
C VAL A 230 15.19 -13.15 11.72
N LEU A 231 15.53 -12.39 10.67
CA LEU A 231 16.73 -12.64 9.87
C LEU A 231 18.03 -12.40 10.67
N TYR A 232 18.11 -11.36 11.50
CA TYR A 232 19.28 -11.12 12.35
C TYR A 232 19.38 -12.12 13.50
N ASP A 233 18.25 -12.59 14.03
CA ASP A 233 18.23 -13.65 15.03
C ASP A 233 18.84 -14.96 14.48
N ARG A 234 18.51 -15.33 13.23
CA ARG A 234 19.15 -16.48 12.54
C ARG A 234 20.67 -16.37 12.46
N PHE A 235 21.21 -15.15 12.41
CA PHE A 235 22.65 -14.86 12.43
C PHE A 235 23.23 -14.67 13.84
N LYS A 236 22.44 -14.94 14.90
CA LYS A 236 22.82 -14.72 16.30
C LYS A 236 23.20 -13.25 16.61
N GLN A 237 22.72 -12.31 15.80
CA GLN A 237 22.91 -10.87 16.00
C GLN A 237 21.78 -10.30 16.86
N PHE A 238 21.65 -10.83 18.09
CA PHE A 238 20.48 -10.63 18.96
C PHE A 238 20.19 -9.15 19.28
N HIS A 239 21.20 -8.32 19.48
CA HIS A 239 20.97 -6.89 19.74
C HIS A 239 20.31 -6.20 18.53
N LYS A 240 20.77 -6.49 17.31
CA LYS A 240 20.16 -5.94 16.10
C LYS A 240 18.76 -6.49 15.86
N ALA A 241 18.54 -7.76 16.18
CA ALA A 241 17.22 -8.37 16.10
C ALA A 241 16.24 -7.66 17.06
N TYR A 242 16.64 -7.46 18.31
CA TYR A 242 15.90 -6.71 19.32
C TYR A 242 15.61 -5.27 18.88
N ASP A 243 16.61 -4.54 18.39
CA ASP A 243 16.42 -3.16 17.92
C ASP A 243 15.36 -3.07 16.81
N HIS A 244 15.36 -4.04 15.89
CA HIS A 244 14.35 -4.13 14.84
C HIS A 244 12.97 -4.49 15.39
N ASN A 245 12.86 -5.39 16.38
CA ASN A 245 11.60 -5.67 17.05
C ASN A 245 11.03 -4.42 17.72
N GLU A 246 11.87 -3.65 18.42
CA GLU A 246 11.46 -2.38 19.04
C GLU A 246 11.03 -1.33 18.03
N CYS A 247 11.69 -1.27 16.86
CA CYS A 247 11.21 -0.43 15.76
C CYS A 247 9.84 -0.86 15.25
N ALA A 248 9.56 -2.16 15.09
CA ALA A 248 8.22 -2.64 14.71
C ALA A 248 7.18 -2.29 15.79
N ARG A 249 7.54 -2.44 17.07
CA ARG A 249 6.68 -2.14 18.23
C ARG A 249 6.22 -0.68 18.31
N LYS A 250 7.00 0.27 17.79
CA LYS A 250 6.58 1.69 17.68
C LYS A 250 5.31 1.88 16.84
N TYR A 251 5.08 0.99 15.87
CA TYR A 251 3.92 1.03 14.98
C TYR A 251 2.83 0.04 15.39
N LYS A 252 3.23 -1.09 15.98
CA LYS A 252 2.37 -2.21 16.39
C LYS A 252 2.63 -2.59 17.85
N PRO A 253 2.28 -1.73 18.82
CA PRO A 253 2.69 -1.91 20.22
C PRO A 253 1.98 -3.07 20.93
N LYS A 254 0.86 -3.54 20.41
CA LYS A 254 0.04 -4.62 20.98
C LYS A 254 0.07 -5.90 20.17
N ASP A 255 0.88 -5.97 19.12
CA ASP A 255 0.95 -7.16 18.27
C ASP A 255 1.55 -8.34 19.06
N PRO A 256 0.86 -9.50 19.12
CA PRO A 256 1.30 -10.63 19.91
C PRO A 256 2.70 -11.13 19.53
N ILE A 257 3.03 -11.19 18.24
CA ILE A 257 4.33 -11.69 17.76
C ILE A 257 5.44 -10.74 18.20
N ILE A 258 5.22 -9.44 18.12
CA ILE A 258 6.19 -8.42 18.55
C ILE A 258 6.42 -8.48 20.07
N LEU A 259 5.37 -8.72 20.86
CA LEU A 259 5.47 -8.87 22.31
C LEU A 259 6.22 -10.15 22.71
N GLU A 260 5.90 -11.28 22.07
CA GLU A 260 6.60 -12.55 22.28
C GLU A 260 8.09 -12.45 21.95
N ASN A 261 8.42 -11.82 20.80
CA ASN A 261 9.81 -11.55 20.43
C ASN A 261 10.53 -10.69 21.48
N LYS A 262 9.85 -9.66 22.01
CA LYS A 262 10.43 -8.82 23.06
C LYS A 262 10.78 -9.64 24.30
N GLU A 263 9.85 -10.44 24.81
CA GLU A 263 10.10 -11.30 25.97
C GLU A 263 11.24 -12.30 25.72
N TYR A 264 11.31 -12.86 24.51
CA TYR A 264 12.40 -13.74 24.10
C TYR A 264 13.77 -13.04 24.21
N PHE A 265 13.91 -11.85 23.63
CA PHE A 265 15.17 -11.12 23.65
C PHE A 265 15.52 -10.55 25.03
N ASP A 266 14.54 -10.07 25.80
CA ASP A 266 14.77 -9.58 27.17
C ASP A 266 15.40 -10.69 28.03
N ARG A 267 14.81 -11.91 28.01
CA ARG A 267 15.38 -13.08 28.71
C ARG A 267 16.78 -13.43 28.22
N PHE A 268 17.01 -13.36 26.91
CA PHE A 268 18.31 -13.70 26.33
C PHE A 268 19.41 -12.70 26.72
N LEU A 269 19.10 -11.41 26.69
CA LEU A 269 20.03 -10.32 26.96
C LEU A 269 20.34 -10.20 28.46
N GLU A 270 19.35 -10.39 29.35
CA GLU A 270 19.55 -10.45 30.80
C GLU A 270 20.49 -11.60 31.20
N ASN A 271 20.29 -12.79 30.63
CA ASN A 271 21.13 -13.95 30.92
C ASN A 271 22.58 -13.79 30.45
N LYS A 272 22.81 -13.07 29.34
CA LYS A 272 24.17 -12.72 28.90
C LYS A 272 24.86 -11.70 29.80
N GLY A 273 24.13 -10.69 30.28
CA GLY A 273 24.66 -9.70 31.24
C GLY A 273 25.16 -10.37 32.52
N ARG A 274 24.36 -11.27 33.10
CA ARG A 274 24.73 -12.02 34.30
C ARG A 274 25.93 -12.96 34.11
N ASN A 275 26.09 -13.55 32.93
CA ASN A 275 27.25 -14.42 32.66
C ASN A 275 28.53 -13.63 32.38
N ALA A 276 28.44 -12.37 31.92
CA ALA A 276 29.59 -11.50 31.71
C ALA A 276 30.09 -10.84 33.00
N GLU A 277 29.24 -10.70 34.03
CA GLU A 277 29.60 -10.17 35.36
C GLU A 277 30.21 -11.23 36.29
N ASN A 278 30.14 -12.51 35.93
CA ASN A 278 30.63 -13.65 36.73
C ASN A 278 31.94 -14.28 36.19
N VAL A 279 32.65 -13.58 35.29
CA VAL A 279 33.97 -13.96 34.74
C VAL A 279 34.94 -12.80 34.96
#